data_AF-A0A537WRX2-F1
#
_entry.id   AF-A0A537WRX2-F1
#
_cell.length_a   1.000
_cell.length_b   1.000
_cell.length_c   1.000
_cell.angle_alpha   90.00
_cell.angle_beta   90.00
_cell.angle_gamma   90.00
#
_symmetry.space_group_name_H-M   'P 1'
#
loop_
_entity.id
_entity.type
_entity.pdbx_description
1 polymer ?
#
loop_
_entity_poly.entity_id
_entity_poly.type
_entity_poly.pdbx_seq_one_letter_code
_entity_poly.pdbx_strand_id
1 'polypeptide(L)'
;MEQLDLLPELVRAFGFAAAKAPGYEADDFLAAAVRQEEERGGTAVVATSDRDSFQLASPATTILQPVRGVSELARVGPDEVRERYGVEPAQVPDFIALRGDPSDRLPGAKGVGPKTAADILREYGSLEAALEAGRFAAQADELRVYKRMATLDAEAPLPTLDDQT
;
A
#
# COMPACT_ATOMS: atom_id res chain seq x y z
N MET A 1 -22.88 -4.71 15.62
CA MET A 1 -22.57 -5.77 14.64
C MET A 1 -23.58 -5.75 13.49
N GLU A 2 -24.89 -5.65 13.74
CA GLU A 2 -25.93 -5.66 12.70
C GLU A 2 -25.71 -4.69 11.52
N GLN A 3 -25.09 -3.52 11.71
CA GLN A 3 -24.83 -2.59 10.60
C GLN A 3 -23.67 -3.02 9.69
N LEU A 4 -22.63 -3.68 10.22
CA LEU A 4 -21.46 -4.07 9.41
C LEU A 4 -21.77 -5.28 8.53
N ASP A 5 -22.63 -6.17 9.01
CA ASP A 5 -23.02 -7.38 8.27
C ASP A 5 -23.90 -7.06 7.04
N LEU A 6 -24.62 -5.93 7.07
CA LEU A 6 -25.47 -5.46 5.98
C LEU A 6 -24.72 -4.67 4.88
N LEU A 7 -23.50 -4.18 5.18
CA LEU A 7 -22.75 -3.34 4.23
C LEU A 7 -22.52 -4.01 2.87
N PRO A 8 -22.12 -5.30 2.79
CA PRO A 8 -21.91 -5.94 1.49
C PRO A 8 -23.18 -6.02 0.65
N GLU A 9 -24.34 -6.23 1.28
CA GLU A 9 -25.63 -6.25 0.58
C GLU A 9 -25.99 -4.87 0.06
N LEU A 10 -25.78 -3.83 0.87
CA LEU A 10 -26.02 -2.45 0.47
C LEU A 10 -25.11 -2.02 -0.70
N VAL A 11 -23.81 -2.31 -0.62
CA VAL A 11 -22.82 -2.02 -1.66
C VAL A 11 -23.22 -2.67 -2.99
N ARG A 12 -23.63 -3.94 -2.95
CA ARG A 12 -24.13 -4.66 -4.13
C ARG A 12 -25.43 -4.08 -4.67
N ALA A 13 -26.34 -3.63 -3.80
CA ALA A 13 -27.58 -3.00 -4.22
C ALA A 13 -27.36 -1.67 -4.97
N PHE A 14 -26.23 -0.98 -4.71
CA PHE A 14 -25.80 0.20 -5.45
C PHE A 14 -25.02 -0.12 -6.75
N GLY A 15 -24.87 -1.41 -7.09
CA GLY A 15 -24.15 -1.84 -8.30
C GLY A 15 -22.63 -1.95 -8.14
N PHE A 16 -22.11 -1.87 -6.91
CA PHE A 16 -20.69 -2.07 -6.64
C PHE A 16 -20.38 -3.52 -6.31
N ALA A 17 -19.20 -3.98 -6.72
CA ALA A 17 -18.67 -5.25 -6.26
C ALA A 17 -18.17 -5.14 -4.81
N ALA A 18 -18.31 -6.23 -4.06
CA ALA A 18 -17.81 -6.36 -2.69
C ALA A 18 -17.06 -7.68 -2.56
N ALA A 19 -15.79 -7.60 -2.14
CA ALA A 19 -14.89 -8.73 -2.00
C ALA A 19 -14.52 -8.97 -0.53
N LYS A 20 -14.37 -10.23 -0.16
CA LYS A 20 -13.86 -10.68 1.15
C LYS A 20 -13.46 -12.14 1.05
N ALA A 21 -12.28 -12.48 1.55
CA ALA A 21 -11.81 -13.85 1.65
C ALA A 21 -10.97 -14.04 2.93
N PRO A 22 -11.00 -15.23 3.55
CA PRO A 22 -10.12 -15.52 4.68
C PRO A 22 -8.64 -15.38 4.29
N GLY A 23 -7.85 -14.74 5.15
CA GLY A 23 -6.41 -14.60 4.96
C GLY A 23 -5.99 -13.37 4.14
N TYR A 24 -6.93 -12.53 3.71
CA TYR A 24 -6.65 -11.27 3.02
C TYR A 24 -7.21 -10.08 3.80
N GLU A 25 -6.48 -8.98 3.75
CA GLU A 25 -6.89 -7.67 4.24
C GLU A 25 -7.64 -6.89 3.15
N ALA A 26 -8.25 -5.76 3.51
CA ALA A 26 -9.12 -5.02 2.58
C ALA A 26 -8.32 -4.32 1.47
N ASP A 27 -7.14 -3.84 1.81
CA ASP A 27 -6.15 -3.22 0.94
C ASP A 27 -5.48 -4.22 -0.03
N ASP A 28 -5.38 -5.50 0.32
CA ASP A 28 -5.02 -6.55 -0.63
C ASP A 28 -6.00 -6.62 -1.81
N PHE A 29 -7.31 -6.52 -1.54
CA PHE A 29 -8.31 -6.43 -2.61
C PHE A 29 -8.19 -5.14 -3.43
N LEU A 30 -7.76 -4.03 -2.83
CA LEU A 30 -7.47 -2.80 -3.57
C LEU A 30 -6.27 -3.00 -4.50
N ALA A 31 -5.20 -3.63 -4.01
CA ALA A 31 -4.02 -3.94 -4.80
C ALA A 31 -4.34 -4.88 -5.97
N ALA A 32 -5.12 -5.94 -5.73
CA ALA A 32 -5.56 -6.86 -6.76
C ALA A 32 -6.41 -6.17 -7.83
N ALA A 33 -7.35 -5.31 -7.42
CA ALA A 33 -8.21 -4.56 -8.34
C ALA A 33 -7.41 -3.56 -9.19
N VAL A 34 -6.46 -2.84 -8.59
CA VAL A 34 -5.53 -1.95 -9.30
C VAL A 34 -4.74 -2.73 -10.34
N ARG A 35 -4.13 -3.86 -9.96
CA ARG A 35 -3.36 -4.70 -10.89
C ARG A 35 -4.22 -5.13 -12.08
N GLN A 36 -5.41 -5.68 -11.82
CA GLN A 36 -6.31 -6.15 -12.87
C GLN A 36 -6.75 -5.02 -13.83
N GLU A 37 -6.95 -3.80 -13.33
CA GLU A 37 -7.29 -2.63 -14.15
C GLU A 37 -6.11 -2.17 -15.01
N GLU A 38 -4.92 -2.06 -14.44
CA GLU A 38 -3.72 -1.65 -15.18
C GLU A 38 -3.32 -2.68 -16.24
N GLU A 39 -3.44 -3.99 -15.95
CA GLU A 39 -3.13 -5.07 -16.90
C GLU A 39 -4.02 -5.04 -18.16
N ARG A 40 -5.26 -4.54 -18.04
CA ARG A 40 -6.15 -4.32 -19.19
C ARG A 40 -6.02 -2.93 -19.81
N GLY A 41 -5.02 -2.14 -19.39
CA GLY A 41 -4.71 -0.81 -19.92
C GLY A 41 -5.60 0.32 -19.39
N GLY A 42 -6.33 0.08 -18.29
CA GLY A 42 -7.18 1.07 -17.65
C GLY A 42 -6.45 1.97 -16.66
N THR A 43 -7.23 2.74 -15.90
CA THR A 43 -6.74 3.62 -14.83
C THR A 43 -7.55 3.43 -13.57
N ALA A 44 -6.91 3.46 -12.41
CA ALA A 44 -7.57 3.24 -11.12
C ALA A 44 -7.51 4.48 -10.20
N VAL A 45 -8.54 4.60 -9.37
CA VAL A 45 -8.59 5.58 -8.29
C VAL A 45 -8.90 4.85 -6.99
N VAL A 46 -7.97 4.91 -6.03
CA VAL A 46 -8.06 4.17 -4.77
C VAL A 46 -8.39 5.13 -3.64
N ALA A 47 -9.59 5.04 -3.07
CA ALA A 47 -10.01 5.89 -1.96
C ALA A 47 -9.73 5.23 -0.61
N THR A 48 -8.70 5.70 0.10
CA THR A 48 -8.32 5.17 1.42
C THR A 48 -7.52 6.19 2.22
N SER A 49 -7.63 6.14 3.55
CA SER A 49 -6.74 6.89 4.45
C SER A 49 -5.43 6.15 4.71
N ASP A 50 -5.38 4.86 4.41
CA ASP A 50 -4.21 4.01 4.62
C ASP A 50 -3.06 4.43 3.72
N ARG A 51 -1.88 4.60 4.32
CA ARG A 51 -0.68 5.08 3.62
C ARG A 51 0.10 3.95 2.98
N ASP A 52 -0.17 2.70 3.32
CA ASP A 52 0.45 1.54 2.68
C ASP A 52 0.03 1.47 1.21
N SER A 53 -1.18 1.93 0.90
CA SER A 53 -1.69 2.09 -0.46
C SER A 53 -0.85 3.01 -1.36
N PHE A 54 0.06 3.83 -0.81
CA PHE A 54 0.96 4.64 -1.64
C PHE A 54 1.89 3.79 -2.49
N GLN A 55 2.10 2.52 -2.14
CA GLN A 55 2.82 1.57 -2.99
C GLN A 55 2.10 1.26 -4.32
N LEU A 56 0.79 1.53 -4.40
CA LEU A 56 -0.01 1.35 -5.61
C LEU A 56 0.02 2.58 -6.54
N ALA A 57 0.61 3.70 -6.11
CA ALA A 57 0.66 4.90 -6.93
C ALA A 57 1.49 4.68 -8.20
N SER A 58 0.92 4.99 -9.35
CA SER A 58 1.54 4.79 -10.67
C SER A 58 1.09 5.89 -11.65
N PRO A 59 1.60 5.93 -12.89
CA PRO A 59 1.05 6.80 -13.92
C PRO A 59 -0.45 6.55 -14.23
N ALA A 60 -0.95 5.34 -13.98
CA ALA A 60 -2.33 4.93 -14.21
C ALA A 60 -3.19 4.88 -12.93
N THR A 61 -2.57 4.93 -11.74
CA THR A 61 -3.26 4.80 -10.45
C THR A 61 -3.03 5.99 -9.54
N THR A 62 -4.12 6.61 -9.09
CA THR A 62 -4.10 7.72 -8.12
C THR A 62 -4.73 7.31 -6.80
N ILE A 63 -4.08 7.60 -5.68
CA ILE A 63 -4.67 7.42 -4.35
C ILE A 63 -5.40 8.69 -3.93
N LEU A 64 -6.66 8.57 -3.51
CA LEU A 64 -7.45 9.63 -2.89
C LEU A 64 -7.40 9.47 -1.37
N GLN A 65 -6.54 10.27 -0.74
CA GLN A 65 -6.37 10.29 0.71
C GLN A 65 -7.25 11.37 1.36
N PRO A 66 -8.18 11.01 2.26
CA PRO A 66 -8.90 11.98 3.07
C PRO A 66 -7.97 12.78 3.98
N VAL A 67 -7.94 14.11 3.85
CA VAL A 67 -7.08 15.02 4.63
C VAL A 67 -7.84 15.63 5.81
N ARG A 68 -9.11 15.99 5.60
CA ARG A 68 -9.99 16.57 6.62
C ARG A 68 -11.38 16.00 6.49
N GLY A 69 -11.61 14.86 7.14
CA GLY A 69 -12.82 14.05 6.90
C GLY A 69 -12.95 13.68 5.42
N VAL A 70 -14.18 13.40 4.97
CA VAL A 70 -14.45 13.08 3.54
C VAL A 70 -14.61 14.32 2.65
N SER A 71 -14.45 15.53 3.19
CA SER A 71 -14.69 16.79 2.46
C SER A 71 -13.48 17.28 1.66
N GLU A 72 -12.27 16.83 1.99
CA GLU A 72 -11.04 17.22 1.31
C GLU A 72 -10.21 15.96 1.03
N LEU A 73 -10.00 15.68 -0.26
CA LEU A 73 -9.24 14.53 -0.74
C LEU A 73 -7.95 15.01 -1.40
N ALA A 74 -6.80 14.60 -0.87
CA ALA A 74 -5.52 14.74 -1.56
C ALA A 74 -5.41 13.66 -2.62
N ARG A 75 -4.90 14.05 -3.80
CA ARG A 75 -4.48 13.12 -4.85
C ARG A 75 -3.01 12.80 -4.64
N VAL A 76 -2.69 11.52 -4.55
CA VAL A 76 -1.31 11.05 -4.36
C VAL A 76 -0.97 10.13 -5.52
N GLY A 77 -0.11 10.61 -6.40
CA GLY A 77 0.56 9.83 -7.45
C GLY A 77 2.06 9.67 -7.13
N PRO A 78 2.85 9.19 -8.10
CA PRO A 78 4.29 8.96 -7.90
C PRO A 78 5.06 10.21 -7.44
N ASP A 79 4.70 11.38 -7.96
CA ASP A 79 5.34 12.65 -7.60
C ASP A 79 5.11 13.04 -6.15
N GLU A 80 3.87 12.91 -5.66
CA GLU A 80 3.54 13.19 -4.27
C GLU A 80 4.17 12.18 -3.31
N VAL A 81 4.31 10.91 -3.71
CA VAL A 81 5.07 9.91 -2.94
C VAL A 81 6.54 10.32 -2.82
N ARG A 82 7.16 10.71 -3.93
CA ARG A 82 8.54 11.21 -3.95
C ARG A 82 8.72 12.45 -3.09
N GLU A 83 7.82 13.43 -3.18
CA GLU A 83 7.88 14.65 -2.37
C GLU A 83 7.77 14.32 -0.88
N ARG A 84 6.84 13.43 -0.51
CA ARG A 84 6.55 13.11 0.89
C ARG A 84 7.60 12.23 1.55
N TYR A 85 8.08 11.20 0.85
CA TYR A 85 8.94 10.17 1.43
C TYR A 85 10.36 10.13 0.85
N GLY A 86 10.61 10.77 -0.28
CA GLY A 86 11.92 10.76 -0.93
C GLY A 86 12.29 9.40 -1.55
N VAL A 87 11.29 8.55 -1.82
CA VAL A 87 11.39 7.22 -2.44
C VAL A 87 10.32 7.05 -3.52
N GLU A 88 10.48 6.06 -4.39
CA GLU A 88 9.46 5.69 -5.37
C GLU A 88 8.32 4.87 -4.73
N PRO A 89 7.10 4.85 -5.33
CA PRO A 89 5.98 4.02 -4.85
C PRO A 89 6.37 2.56 -4.58
N ALA A 90 7.10 1.93 -5.49
CA ALA A 90 7.55 0.55 -5.35
C ALA A 90 8.49 0.31 -4.14
N GLN A 91 9.09 1.37 -3.60
CA GLN A 91 9.98 1.31 -2.43
C GLN A 91 9.24 1.61 -1.11
N VAL A 92 7.95 1.94 -1.13
CA VAL A 92 7.16 2.27 0.07
C VAL A 92 7.20 1.12 1.11
N PRO A 93 7.05 -0.17 0.75
CA PRO A 93 7.16 -1.25 1.72
C PRO A 93 8.55 -1.35 2.35
N ASP A 94 9.61 -1.20 1.56
CA ASP A 94 10.99 -1.17 2.06
C ASP A 94 11.21 0.03 3.01
N PHE A 95 10.63 1.19 2.67
CA PHE A 95 10.71 2.41 3.45
C PHE A 95 10.01 2.26 4.81
N ILE A 96 8.81 1.67 4.82
CA ILE A 96 8.06 1.36 6.04
C ILE A 96 8.85 0.36 6.90
N ALA A 97 9.36 -0.72 6.30
CA ALA A 97 10.15 -1.72 7.01
C ALA A 97 11.40 -1.11 7.69
N LEU A 98 12.06 -0.15 7.05
CA LEU A 98 13.24 0.52 7.59
C LEU A 98 12.89 1.57 8.64
N ARG A 99 11.91 2.44 8.38
CA ARG A 99 11.60 3.58 9.27
C ARG A 99 10.70 3.19 10.45
N GLY A 100 9.96 2.09 10.32
CA GLY A 100 8.86 1.67 11.20
C GLY A 100 7.51 2.30 10.84
N ASP A 101 6.44 1.70 11.37
CA ASP A 101 5.11 2.28 11.40
C ASP A 101 4.41 2.06 12.75
N PRO A 102 4.18 3.12 13.54
CA PRO A 102 3.49 2.99 14.82
C PRO A 102 2.03 2.52 14.73
N SER A 103 1.31 2.78 13.62
CA SER A 103 -0.08 2.28 13.47
C SER A 103 -0.11 0.76 13.50
N ASP A 104 0.85 0.14 12.82
CA ASP A 104 0.94 -1.32 12.61
C ASP A 104 1.95 -1.97 13.56
N ARG A 105 2.41 -1.21 14.56
CA ARG A 105 3.36 -1.64 15.59
C ARG A 105 4.66 -2.18 15.00
N LEU A 106 5.09 -1.63 13.87
CA LEU A 106 6.37 -1.92 13.24
C LEU A 106 7.44 -0.97 13.81
N PRO A 107 8.41 -1.44 14.60
CA PRO A 107 9.43 -0.56 15.18
C PRO A 107 10.49 -0.11 14.16
N GLY A 108 10.64 -0.84 13.05
CA GLY A 108 11.65 -0.55 12.02
C GLY A 108 13.09 -0.90 12.42
N ALA A 109 14.04 -0.45 11.62
CA ALA A 109 15.46 -0.64 11.88
C ALA A 109 15.95 0.30 13.00
N LYS A 110 16.80 -0.21 13.90
CA LYS A 110 17.28 0.57 15.06
C LYS A 110 18.04 1.83 14.60
N GLY A 111 17.58 2.98 15.06
CA GLY A 111 18.19 4.28 14.75
C GLY A 111 17.94 4.79 13.33
N VAL A 112 17.01 4.17 12.59
CA VAL A 112 16.65 4.58 11.23
C VAL A 112 15.34 5.35 11.27
N GLY A 113 15.43 6.67 11.10
CA GLY A 113 14.26 7.52 10.87
C GLY A 113 13.90 7.64 9.38
N PRO A 114 12.82 8.38 9.05
CA PRO A 114 12.35 8.53 7.67
C PRO A 114 13.44 9.01 6.69
N LYS A 115 14.21 10.04 7.06
CA LYS A 115 15.28 10.56 6.20
C LYS A 115 16.35 9.49 5.91
N THR A 116 16.82 8.80 6.95
CA THR A 116 17.83 7.75 6.82
C THR A 116 17.32 6.58 5.99
N ALA A 117 16.06 6.19 6.16
CA ALA A 117 15.44 5.14 5.35
C ALA A 117 15.42 5.52 3.87
N ALA A 118 15.00 6.74 3.54
CA ALA A 118 14.99 7.23 2.16
C ALA A 118 16.41 7.32 1.56
N ASP A 119 17.39 7.78 2.35
CA ASP A 119 18.79 7.85 1.91
C ASP A 119 19.36 6.47 1.60
N ILE A 120 19.07 5.47 2.45
CA ILE A 120 19.47 4.07 2.21
C ILE A 120 18.81 3.53 0.93
N LEU A 121 17.51 3.75 0.74
CA LEU A 121 16.82 3.25 -0.45
C LEU A 121 17.24 3.95 -1.73
N ARG A 122 17.70 5.21 -1.64
CA ARG A 122 18.34 5.91 -2.76
C ARG A 122 19.71 5.32 -3.10
N GLU A 123 20.47 4.90 -2.10
CA GLU A 123 21.81 4.33 -2.28
C GLU A 123 21.75 2.89 -2.79
N TYR A 124 20.91 2.04 -2.21
CA TYR A 124 20.86 0.59 -2.46
C TYR A 124 19.71 0.17 -3.39
N GLY A 125 18.71 1.01 -3.60
CA GLY A 125 17.53 0.70 -4.41
C GLY A 125 16.46 -0.14 -3.69
N SER A 126 16.84 -1.04 -2.78
CA SER A 126 15.89 -1.86 -2.00
C SER A 126 16.43 -2.24 -0.62
N LEU A 127 15.55 -2.70 0.28
CA LEU A 127 15.96 -3.28 1.56
C LEU A 127 16.87 -4.50 1.33
N GLU A 128 16.53 -5.39 0.41
CA GLU A 128 17.29 -6.62 0.18
C GLU A 128 18.72 -6.30 -0.26
N ALA A 129 18.90 -5.36 -1.20
CA ALA A 129 20.23 -4.90 -1.61
C ALA A 129 21.04 -4.27 -0.46
N ALA A 130 20.39 -3.53 0.44
CA ALA A 130 21.05 -3.00 1.63
C ALA A 130 21.49 -4.12 2.60
N LEU A 131 20.66 -5.16 2.78
CA LEU A 131 20.97 -6.33 3.60
C LEU A 131 22.14 -7.13 3.01
N GLU A 132 22.15 -7.36 1.69
CA GLU A 132 23.25 -8.01 0.97
C GLU A 132 24.57 -7.24 1.08
N ALA A 133 24.50 -5.90 1.12
CA ALA A 133 25.66 -5.03 1.39
C ALA A 133 26.11 -5.01 2.87
N GLY A 134 25.51 -5.84 3.73
CA GLY A 134 25.88 -6.00 5.14
C GLY A 134 25.23 -4.99 6.09
N ARG A 135 24.29 -4.17 5.62
CA ARG A 135 23.51 -3.29 6.50
C ARG A 135 22.56 -4.15 7.34
N PHE A 136 22.34 -3.75 8.60
CA PHE A 136 21.35 -4.36 9.48
C PHE A 136 21.47 -5.89 9.64
N ALA A 137 22.68 -6.46 9.55
CA ALA A 137 22.88 -7.91 9.60
C ALA A 137 22.21 -8.57 10.83
N ALA A 138 22.21 -7.89 11.98
CA ALA A 138 21.57 -8.37 13.21
C ALA A 138 20.02 -8.27 13.21
N GLN A 139 19.42 -7.55 12.26
CA GLN A 139 17.97 -7.35 12.13
C GLN A 139 17.43 -7.80 10.76
N ALA A 140 18.23 -8.51 9.95
CA ALA A 140 17.88 -8.81 8.55
C ALA A 140 16.55 -9.57 8.42
N ASP A 141 16.36 -10.62 9.21
CA ASP A 141 15.13 -11.43 9.15
C ASP A 141 13.91 -10.67 9.66
N GLU A 142 14.10 -9.84 10.69
CA GLU A 142 13.07 -8.98 11.25
C GLU A 142 12.60 -7.93 10.23
N LEU A 143 13.53 -7.25 9.56
CA LEU A 143 13.20 -6.26 8.53
C LEU A 143 12.51 -6.89 7.31
N ARG A 144 12.87 -8.14 6.95
CA ARG A 144 12.14 -8.88 5.90
C ARG A 144 10.71 -9.20 6.33
N VAL A 145 10.48 -9.52 7.60
CA VAL A 145 9.12 -9.69 8.14
C VAL A 145 8.35 -8.38 8.05
N TYR A 146 8.94 -7.27 8.48
CA TYR A 146 8.28 -5.96 8.43
C TYR A 146 7.93 -5.54 7.00
N LYS A 147 8.84 -5.77 6.05
CA LYS A 147 8.56 -5.54 4.63
C LYS A 147 7.38 -6.35 4.16
N ARG A 148 7.32 -7.66 4.48
CA ARG A 148 6.17 -8.50 4.11
C ARG A 148 4.85 -8.00 4.70
N MET A 149 4.86 -7.52 5.94
CA MET A 149 3.65 -6.96 6.57
C MET A 149 3.20 -5.67 5.90
N ALA A 150 4.12 -4.83 5.43
CA ALA A 150 3.81 -3.58 4.75
C ALA A 150 3.58 -3.73 3.23
N THR A 151 3.69 -4.94 2.69
CA THR A 151 3.50 -5.21 1.25
C THR A 151 2.09 -5.70 1.03
N LEU A 152 1.33 -5.03 0.16
CA LEU A 152 -0.01 -5.46 -0.21
C LEU A 152 0.03 -6.67 -1.12
N ASP A 153 -0.87 -7.63 -0.89
CA ASP A 153 -1.01 -8.83 -1.70
C ASP A 153 -2.00 -8.60 -2.85
N ALA A 154 -1.46 -8.41 -4.06
CA ALA A 154 -2.25 -8.24 -5.26
C ALA A 154 -2.90 -9.55 -5.79
N GLU A 155 -2.72 -10.69 -5.11
CA GLU A 155 -3.34 -11.98 -5.47
C GLU A 155 -4.71 -12.21 -4.80
N ALA A 156 -5.22 -11.23 -4.05
CA ALA A 156 -6.54 -11.34 -3.42
C ALA A 156 -7.62 -11.68 -4.47
N PRO A 157 -8.48 -12.70 -4.20
CA PRO A 157 -9.45 -13.17 -5.20
C PRO A 157 -10.55 -12.14 -5.41
N LEU A 158 -10.57 -11.52 -6.60
CA LEU A 158 -11.61 -10.58 -6.96
C LEU A 158 -12.90 -11.32 -7.39
N PRO A 159 -14.09 -10.80 -7.01
CA PRO A 159 -15.33 -11.22 -7.65
C PRO A 159 -15.30 -10.82 -9.13
N THR A 160 -16.14 -11.44 -9.95
CA THR A 160 -16.37 -10.96 -11.32
C THR A 160 -16.82 -9.50 -11.26
N LEU A 161 -16.03 -8.63 -11.86
CA LEU A 161 -16.39 -7.25 -12.11
C LEU A 161 -17.11 -7.26 -13.45
N ASP A 162 -18.44 -7.17 -13.44
CA ASP A 162 -19.18 -6.95 -14.68
C ASP A 162 -18.69 -5.64 -15.31
N ASP A 163 -18.54 -5.62 -16.64
CA ASP A 163 -18.16 -4.42 -17.37
C ASP A 163 -19.11 -3.27 -17.01
N GLN A 164 -18.60 -2.25 -16.32
CA GLN A 164 -19.38 -1.07 -15.91
C GLN A 164 -19.49 -0.03 -17.03
N THR A 165 -19.52 -0.47 -18.29
CA THR A 165 -19.60 0.40 -19.47
C THR A 165 -21.01 0.91 -19.76
#